data_AF-A0AAN7QEX8-F1
#
_entry.id   AF-A0AAN7QEX8-F1
#
_cell.length_a   1.000
_cell.length_b   1.000
_cell.length_c   1.000
_cell.angle_alpha   90.00
_cell.angle_beta   90.00
_cell.angle_gamma   90.00
#
_symmetry.space_group_name_H-M   'P 1'
#
loop_
_entity.id
_entity.type
_entity.pdbx_description
1 polymer ?
#
loop_
_entity_poly.entity_id
_entity_poly.type
_entity_poly.pdbx_seq_one_letter_code
_entity_poly.pdbx_strand_id
1 'polypeptide(L)'
;MMLPNSQKSGASTSGSKWEGKTSTPKLFSQNELSDLICHLNLSKQGSELLASRLKEKNLLAPTVTITTYRTREKNILQFFSENEGLVYCNDIAKLLLDMGLKEYKSTELRLFIDSCKRSLKCVLLHNGNKFASIPIAHSTKLKEEYENVKLVLEKIKFSEHQWPICVDLKMVNF
;
A
#
# COMPACT_ATOMS: atom_id res chain seq x y z
N MET A 1 -22.92 -5.13 -68.43
CA MET A 1 -21.60 -5.66 -68.00
C MET A 1 -20.74 -4.48 -67.59
N MET A 2 -20.24 -4.51 -66.35
CA MET A 2 -19.50 -3.42 -65.70
C MET A 2 -18.01 -3.45 -66.08
N LEU A 3 -17.41 -2.26 -66.25
CA LEU A 3 -15.97 -2.03 -66.20
C LEU A 3 -15.46 -2.21 -64.76
N PRO A 4 -14.15 -2.48 -64.57
CA PRO A 4 -13.43 -1.62 -63.64
C PRO A 4 -12.05 -1.16 -64.10
N ASN A 5 -11.66 -0.09 -63.42
CA ASN A 5 -10.55 0.83 -63.57
C ASN A 5 -9.46 0.55 -62.51
N SER A 6 -8.31 1.19 -62.72
CA SER A 6 -7.39 1.78 -61.72
C SER A 6 -5.97 1.22 -61.57
N GLN A 7 -5.04 2.13 -61.87
CA GLN A 7 -3.62 2.19 -61.54
C GLN A 7 -3.34 2.14 -60.02
N LYS A 8 -2.13 1.72 -59.65
CA LYS A 8 -1.19 2.44 -58.73
C LYS A 8 0.12 1.63 -58.60
N SER A 9 1.19 2.07 -59.27
CA SER A 9 2.32 2.81 -58.67
C SER A 9 3.03 2.02 -57.56
N GLY A 10 4.11 1.33 -57.93
CA GLY A 10 5.03 0.70 -56.99
C GLY A 10 5.71 1.77 -56.14
N ALA A 11 5.25 1.90 -54.89
CA ALA A 11 5.91 2.69 -53.87
C ALA A 11 7.01 1.83 -53.23
N SER A 12 8.26 2.25 -53.42
CA SER A 12 9.43 1.75 -52.72
C SER A 12 9.23 1.87 -51.20
N THR A 13 8.89 0.76 -50.55
CA THR A 13 8.90 0.71 -49.08
C THR A 13 10.32 0.37 -48.66
N SER A 14 11.14 1.42 -48.51
CA SER A 14 12.37 1.36 -47.72
C SER A 14 11.98 1.06 -46.28
N GLY A 15 11.78 -0.21 -45.97
CA GLY A 15 11.65 -0.68 -44.60
C GLY A 15 12.98 -0.48 -43.91
N SER A 16 13.14 0.65 -43.22
CA SER A 16 14.22 0.81 -42.27
C SER A 16 14.03 -0.24 -41.18
N LYS A 17 14.75 -1.36 -41.33
CA LYS A 17 14.88 -2.40 -40.33
C LYS A 17 15.47 -1.72 -39.09
N TRP A 18 14.64 -1.46 -38.10
CA TRP A 18 15.09 -0.99 -36.81
C TRP A 18 15.94 -2.10 -36.19
N GLU A 19 17.26 -2.01 -36.34
CA GLU A 19 18.22 -2.81 -35.58
C GLU A 19 18.24 -2.23 -34.17
N GLY A 20 17.19 -2.55 -33.41
CA GLY A 20 17.18 -2.38 -31.98
C GLY A 20 18.30 -3.22 -31.41
N LYS A 21 19.30 -2.58 -30.79
CA LYS A 21 20.33 -3.26 -30.01
C LYS A 21 19.64 -4.25 -29.09
N THR A 22 19.94 -5.54 -29.23
CA THR A 22 19.44 -6.58 -28.32
C THR A 22 20.17 -6.44 -26.99
N SER A 23 19.82 -5.41 -26.22
CA SER A 23 20.24 -5.31 -24.82
C SER A 23 19.55 -6.44 -24.07
N THR A 24 20.34 -7.22 -23.33
CA THR A 24 19.81 -8.22 -22.40
C THR A 24 18.73 -7.58 -21.51
N PRO A 25 17.56 -8.20 -21.37
CA PRO A 25 16.48 -7.62 -20.57
C PRO A 25 16.95 -7.44 -19.12
N LYS A 26 16.72 -6.24 -18.58
CA LYS A 26 17.01 -5.95 -17.18
C LYS A 26 16.02 -6.75 -16.31
N LEU A 27 16.56 -7.59 -15.44
CA LEU A 27 15.76 -8.40 -14.51
C LEU A 27 15.30 -7.55 -13.32
N PHE A 28 14.09 -7.80 -12.83
CA PHE A 28 13.59 -7.21 -11.59
C PHE A 28 14.28 -7.82 -10.38
N SER A 29 14.83 -6.97 -9.52
CA SER A 29 15.19 -7.31 -8.14
C SER A 29 13.95 -7.45 -7.24
N GLN A 30 14.12 -7.96 -6.01
CA GLN A 30 13.02 -8.10 -5.05
C GLN A 30 12.39 -6.74 -4.71
N ASN A 31 13.21 -5.69 -4.62
CA ASN A 31 12.75 -4.33 -4.31
C ASN A 31 11.98 -3.74 -5.49
N GLU A 32 12.54 -3.76 -6.70
CA GLU A 32 11.86 -3.25 -7.90
C GLU A 32 10.52 -3.96 -8.15
N LEU A 33 10.45 -5.28 -7.91
CA LEU A 33 9.21 -6.03 -8.00
C LEU A 33 8.19 -5.60 -6.92
N SER A 34 8.65 -5.39 -5.69
CA SER A 34 7.78 -4.97 -4.58
C SER A 34 7.25 -3.55 -4.77
N ASP A 35 8.06 -2.65 -5.32
CA ASP A 35 7.66 -1.30 -5.69
C ASP A 35 6.61 -1.32 -6.81
N LEU A 36 6.82 -2.15 -7.85
CA LEU A 36 5.84 -2.33 -8.91
C LEU A 36 4.50 -2.85 -8.37
N ILE A 37 4.55 -3.86 -7.50
CA ILE A 37 3.36 -4.42 -6.84
C ILE A 37 2.63 -3.36 -6.00
N CYS A 38 3.38 -2.50 -5.31
CA CYS A 38 2.83 -1.39 -4.54
C CYS A 38 2.12 -0.38 -5.44
N HIS A 39 2.76 0.05 -6.54
CA HIS A 39 2.14 0.97 -7.51
C HIS A 39 0.88 0.39 -8.17
N LEU A 40 0.86 -0.91 -8.43
CA LEU A 40 -0.30 -1.61 -8.99
C LEU A 40 -1.39 -1.92 -7.94
N ASN A 41 -1.13 -1.64 -6.66
CA ASN A 41 -2.03 -1.91 -5.53
C ASN A 41 -2.57 -3.35 -5.51
N LEU A 42 -1.69 -4.32 -5.75
CA LEU A 42 -2.11 -5.73 -5.85
C LEU A 42 -2.36 -6.35 -4.48
N SER A 43 -3.36 -7.24 -4.43
CA SER A 43 -3.56 -8.14 -3.28
C SER A 43 -2.38 -9.11 -3.12
N LYS A 44 -2.28 -9.81 -2.00
CA LYS A 44 -1.22 -10.84 -1.80
C LYS A 44 -1.24 -11.90 -2.91
N GLN A 45 -2.43 -12.39 -3.24
CA GLN A 45 -2.63 -13.39 -4.29
C GLN A 45 -2.29 -12.81 -5.68
N GLY A 46 -2.70 -11.58 -5.97
CA GLY A 46 -2.37 -10.91 -7.23
C GLY A 46 -0.88 -10.64 -7.37
N SER A 47 -0.22 -10.24 -6.28
CA SER A 47 1.23 -10.01 -6.20
C SER A 47 2.00 -11.30 -6.49
N GLU A 48 1.58 -12.39 -5.85
CA GLU A 48 2.18 -13.71 -6.06
C GLU A 48 1.98 -14.20 -7.49
N LEU A 49 0.76 -14.06 -8.02
CA LEU A 49 0.43 -14.43 -9.40
C LEU A 49 1.30 -13.64 -10.39
N LEU A 50 1.39 -12.31 -10.25
CA LEU A 50 2.23 -11.47 -11.09
C LEU A 50 3.70 -11.92 -11.04
N ALA A 51 4.23 -12.12 -9.83
CA ALA A 51 5.60 -12.58 -9.64
C ALA A 51 5.84 -13.95 -10.29
N SER A 52 4.87 -14.88 -10.22
CA SER A 52 4.94 -16.17 -10.93
C SER A 52 5.00 -15.99 -12.44
N ARG A 53 4.15 -15.14 -13.02
CA ARG A 53 4.16 -14.86 -14.47
C ARG A 53 5.46 -14.22 -14.94
N LEU A 54 6.03 -13.30 -14.16
CA LEU A 54 7.32 -12.70 -14.47
C LEU A 54 8.47 -13.71 -14.40
N LYS A 55 8.40 -14.67 -13.46
CA LYS A 55 9.35 -15.78 -13.38
C LYS A 55 9.28 -16.70 -14.60
N GLU A 56 8.06 -17.08 -15.04
CA GLU A 56 7.85 -17.88 -16.26
C GLU A 56 8.45 -17.22 -17.52
N LYS A 57 8.53 -15.88 -17.52
CA LYS A 57 9.12 -15.09 -18.62
C LYS A 57 10.61 -14.79 -18.44
N ASN A 58 11.27 -15.34 -17.41
CA ASN A 58 12.67 -15.07 -17.07
C ASN A 58 12.96 -13.57 -16.87
N LEU A 59 12.02 -12.83 -16.27
CA LEU A 59 12.14 -11.39 -16.01
C LEU A 59 12.53 -11.07 -14.56
N LEU A 60 12.70 -12.08 -13.70
CA LEU A 60 13.09 -11.89 -12.29
C LEU A 60 14.53 -12.32 -12.06
N ALA A 61 15.22 -11.62 -11.16
CA ALA A 61 16.53 -12.05 -10.69
C ALA A 61 16.41 -13.40 -9.94
N PRO A 62 17.43 -14.28 -9.99
CA PRO A 62 17.39 -15.59 -9.33
C PRO A 62 17.17 -15.53 -7.80
N THR A 63 17.48 -14.39 -7.18
CA THR A 63 17.34 -14.14 -5.74
C THR A 63 15.92 -13.78 -5.30
N VAL A 64 14.99 -13.57 -6.25
CA VAL A 64 13.61 -13.14 -5.94
C VAL A 64 12.80 -14.31 -5.39
N THR A 65 12.13 -14.08 -4.26
CA THR A 65 11.26 -15.07 -3.62
C THR A 65 9.81 -14.68 -3.80
N ILE A 66 9.09 -15.41 -4.65
CA ILE A 66 7.67 -15.17 -4.98
C ILE A 66 6.77 -15.35 -3.74
N THR A 67 7.05 -16.36 -2.91
CA THR A 67 6.20 -16.72 -1.77
C THR A 67 6.23 -15.69 -0.65
N THR A 68 7.17 -14.73 -0.68
CA THR A 68 7.25 -13.60 0.27
C THR A 68 5.93 -12.86 0.39
N TYR A 69 5.18 -12.70 -0.71
CA TYR A 69 3.90 -11.98 -0.71
C TYR A 69 2.80 -12.68 0.08
N ARG A 70 2.89 -14.00 0.32
CA ARG A 70 1.92 -14.74 1.14
C ARG A 70 1.95 -14.32 2.60
N THR A 71 3.13 -13.94 3.10
CA THR A 71 3.39 -13.69 4.52
C THR A 71 4.08 -12.35 4.76
N ARG A 72 3.93 -11.36 3.86
CA ARG A 72 4.65 -10.07 3.98
C ARG A 72 4.33 -9.32 5.26
N GLU A 73 3.13 -9.52 5.80
CA GLU A 73 2.65 -8.91 7.03
C GLU A 73 3.17 -9.59 8.29
N LYS A 74 3.79 -10.78 8.19
CA LYS A 74 4.09 -11.61 9.36
C LYS A 74 4.91 -10.88 10.42
N ASN A 75 5.87 -10.05 10.00
CA ASN A 75 6.74 -9.29 10.90
C ASN A 75 6.00 -8.15 11.61
N ILE A 76 4.95 -7.60 10.99
CA ILE A 76 4.17 -6.50 11.57
C ILE A 76 3.01 -6.99 12.44
N LEU A 77 2.52 -8.22 12.22
CA LEU A 77 1.36 -8.76 12.96
C LEU A 77 1.55 -8.76 14.47
N GLN A 78 2.78 -8.92 14.96
CA GLN A 78 3.09 -8.90 16.40
C GLN A 78 2.71 -7.58 17.08
N PHE A 79 2.69 -6.47 16.34
CA PHE A 79 2.34 -5.15 16.86
C PHE A 79 0.85 -4.88 16.89
N PHE A 80 0.02 -5.80 16.38
CA PHE A 80 -1.43 -5.61 16.31
C PHE A 80 -2.18 -6.62 17.17
N SER A 81 -3.31 -6.19 17.70
CA SER A 81 -4.22 -7.02 18.48
C SER A 81 -5.65 -6.71 18.08
N GLU A 82 -6.55 -7.68 18.22
CA GLU A 82 -7.97 -7.51 17.95
C GLU A 82 -8.78 -7.60 19.24
N ASN A 83 -9.68 -6.66 19.44
CA ASN A 83 -10.63 -6.66 20.55
C ASN A 83 -11.95 -6.03 20.07
N GLU A 84 -13.07 -6.70 20.30
CA GLU A 84 -14.42 -6.16 19.97
C GLU A 84 -14.58 -5.71 18.51
N GLY A 85 -13.87 -6.37 17.58
CA GLY A 85 -13.90 -6.01 16.16
C GLY A 85 -13.09 -4.76 15.79
N LEU A 86 -12.28 -4.24 16.72
CA LEU A 86 -11.23 -3.27 16.48
C LEU A 86 -9.88 -3.98 16.40
N VAL A 87 -9.16 -3.79 15.30
CA VAL A 87 -7.74 -4.10 15.22
C VAL A 87 -6.96 -2.84 15.57
N TYR A 88 -6.04 -2.91 16.51
CA TYR A 88 -5.25 -1.77 16.98
C TYR A 88 -3.80 -2.15 17.22
N CYS A 89 -2.92 -1.15 17.14
CA CYS A 89 -1.50 -1.31 17.44
C CYS A 89 -1.28 -1.29 18.96
N ASN A 90 -0.64 -2.32 19.49
CA ASN A 90 -0.37 -2.49 20.92
C ASN A 90 0.96 -1.86 21.37
N ASP A 91 1.88 -1.59 20.43
CA ASP A 91 3.19 -0.99 20.68
C ASP A 91 3.60 -0.09 19.48
N ILE A 92 3.15 1.16 19.54
CA ILE A 92 3.32 2.14 18.46
C ILE A 92 4.79 2.56 18.33
N ALA A 93 5.51 2.68 19.44
CA ALA A 93 6.91 3.07 19.42
C ALA A 93 7.75 1.99 18.72
N LYS A 94 7.60 0.71 19.07
CA LYS A 94 8.33 -0.36 18.40
C LYS A 94 7.95 -0.51 16.93
N LEU A 95 6.65 -0.39 16.59
CA LEU A 95 6.22 -0.41 15.19
C LEU A 95 6.94 0.68 14.37
N LEU A 96 7.04 1.90 14.90
CA LEU A 96 7.69 3.01 14.19
C LEU A 96 9.20 2.79 14.04
N LEU A 97 9.86 2.25 15.06
CA LEU A 97 11.28 1.90 14.99
C LEU A 97 11.54 0.78 13.96
N ASP A 98 10.69 -0.25 13.93
CA ASP A 98 10.77 -1.36 12.96
C ASP A 98 10.53 -0.89 11.51
N MET A 99 9.69 0.13 11.34
CA MET A 99 9.45 0.80 10.05
C MET A 99 10.59 1.74 9.62
N GLY A 100 11.70 1.79 10.37
CA GLY A 100 12.91 2.53 10.02
C GLY A 100 12.99 3.95 10.58
N LEU A 101 12.11 4.32 11.50
CA LEU A 101 12.18 5.60 12.19
C LEU A 101 13.26 5.52 13.29
N LYS A 102 14.16 6.52 13.38
CA LYS A 102 15.32 6.43 14.29
C LYS A 102 14.94 6.53 15.78
N GLU A 103 13.97 7.38 16.09
CA GLU A 103 13.57 7.71 17.45
C GLU A 103 12.10 8.10 17.48
N TYR A 104 11.31 7.51 18.37
CA TYR A 104 9.92 7.89 18.56
C TYR A 104 9.79 9.24 19.27
N LYS A 105 9.19 10.24 18.59
CA LYS A 105 8.85 11.55 19.16
C LYS A 105 7.39 11.86 18.94
N SER A 106 6.63 11.93 20.03
CA SER A 106 5.20 12.21 19.95
C SER A 106 4.91 13.59 19.31
N THR A 107 5.72 14.61 19.62
CA THR A 107 5.55 15.97 19.11
C THR A 107 5.69 16.11 17.58
N GLU A 108 6.27 15.11 16.93
CA GLU A 108 6.45 15.08 15.47
C GLU A 108 5.30 14.33 14.76
N LEU A 109 4.34 13.81 15.51
CA LEU A 109 3.24 13.01 15.01
C LEU A 109 1.91 13.69 15.32
N ARG A 110 0.92 13.42 14.49
CA ARG A 110 -0.49 13.78 14.71
C ARG A 110 -1.37 12.58 14.42
N LEU A 111 -2.40 12.42 15.23
CA LEU A 111 -3.37 11.34 15.09
C LEU A 111 -4.48 11.79 14.15
N PHE A 112 -4.66 11.07 13.04
CA PHE A 112 -5.80 11.27 12.15
C PHE A 112 -6.87 10.22 12.39
N ILE A 113 -8.09 10.66 12.66
CA ILE A 113 -9.26 9.78 12.82
C ILE A 113 -10.19 10.02 11.63
N ASP A 114 -10.38 8.97 10.85
CA ASP A 114 -11.34 8.89 9.75
C ASP A 114 -12.46 7.93 10.16
N SER A 115 -13.64 8.47 10.38
CA SER A 115 -14.80 7.71 10.80
C SER A 115 -15.93 7.85 9.80
N CYS A 116 -16.73 6.79 9.68
CA CYS A 116 -17.98 6.85 8.95
C CYS A 116 -19.03 6.00 9.65
N LYS A 117 -20.25 5.97 9.07
CA LYS A 117 -21.37 5.16 9.57
C LYS A 117 -21.12 3.64 9.61
N ARG A 118 -20.01 3.14 9.07
CA ARG A 118 -19.72 1.70 8.94
C ARG A 118 -18.27 1.32 9.27
N SER A 119 -17.40 2.28 9.53
CA SER A 119 -16.00 1.97 9.81
C SER A 119 -15.34 3.11 10.59
N LEU A 120 -14.30 2.75 11.31
CA LEU A 120 -13.44 3.67 12.03
C LEU A 120 -11.99 3.34 11.70
N LYS A 121 -11.19 4.36 11.38
CA LYS A 121 -9.78 4.22 11.05
C LYS A 121 -8.98 5.27 11.81
N CYS A 122 -7.85 4.87 12.35
CA CYS A 122 -6.90 5.76 12.99
C CYS A 122 -5.54 5.59 12.33
N VAL A 123 -4.96 6.72 11.95
CA VAL A 123 -3.73 6.78 11.16
C VAL A 123 -2.80 7.81 11.79
N LEU A 124 -1.56 7.43 12.04
CA LEU A 124 -0.52 8.38 12.43
C LEU A 124 0.06 9.06 11.20
N LEU A 125 0.17 10.37 11.28
CA LEU A 125 0.78 11.21 10.26
C LEU A 125 2.01 11.89 10.85
N HIS A 126 3.13 11.86 10.12
CA HIS A 126 4.30 12.64 10.48
C HIS A 126 4.13 14.11 10.07
N ASN A 127 4.54 15.02 10.93
CA ASN A 127 4.50 16.46 10.67
C ASN A 127 5.38 16.82 9.46
N GLY A 128 4.82 17.57 8.52
CA GLY A 128 5.48 17.86 7.24
C GLY A 128 5.49 16.70 6.25
N ASN A 129 4.70 15.64 6.48
CA ASN A 129 4.48 14.52 5.55
C ASN A 129 5.78 13.89 4.99
N LYS A 130 6.85 13.87 5.80
CA LYS A 130 8.15 13.31 5.41
C LYS A 130 8.13 11.78 5.25
N PHE A 131 7.25 11.13 6.00
CA PHE A 131 7.07 9.67 5.99
C PHE A 131 5.64 9.33 5.57
N ALA A 132 5.48 8.10 5.09
CA ALA A 132 4.16 7.54 4.79
C ALA A 132 3.28 7.52 6.06
N SER A 133 1.97 7.63 5.85
CA SER A 133 0.99 7.50 6.91
C SER A 133 0.91 6.07 7.40
N ILE A 134 0.78 5.88 8.72
CA ILE A 134 0.81 4.54 9.34
C ILE A 134 -0.54 4.27 10.00
N PRO A 135 -1.33 3.30 9.49
CA PRO A 135 -2.57 2.90 10.15
C PRO A 135 -2.27 2.21 11.48
N ILE A 136 -2.83 2.73 12.56
CA ILE A 136 -2.65 2.19 13.91
C ILE A 136 -3.91 1.59 14.49
N ALA A 137 -5.09 1.91 13.94
CA ALA A 137 -6.31 1.20 14.30
C ALA A 137 -7.31 1.16 13.14
N HIS A 138 -8.11 0.11 13.08
CA HIS A 138 -9.10 -0.09 12.04
C HIS A 138 -10.25 -0.98 12.54
N SER A 139 -11.49 -0.60 12.22
CA SER A 139 -12.67 -1.43 12.37
C SER A 139 -13.64 -1.20 11.22
N THR A 140 -14.28 -2.27 10.75
CA THR A 140 -15.43 -2.24 9.82
C THR A 140 -16.76 -2.50 10.53
N LYS A 141 -16.73 -2.62 11.86
CA LYS A 141 -17.90 -2.91 12.70
C LYS A 141 -18.26 -1.70 13.57
N LEU A 142 -17.23 -1.00 14.06
CA LEU A 142 -17.42 0.22 14.83
C LEU A 142 -17.75 1.39 13.92
N LYS A 143 -18.67 2.22 14.41
CA LYS A 143 -19.13 3.44 13.73
C LYS A 143 -18.64 4.66 14.49
N GLU A 144 -18.85 5.82 13.87
CA GLU A 144 -18.66 7.12 14.50
C GLU A 144 -19.65 7.34 15.67
N GLU A 145 -19.29 6.82 16.84
CA GLU A 145 -20.00 7.01 18.09
C GLU A 145 -18.96 7.30 19.18
N TYR A 146 -19.35 8.12 20.17
CA TYR A 146 -18.43 8.57 21.22
C TYR A 146 -17.75 7.40 21.95
N GLU A 147 -18.51 6.38 22.36
CA GLU A 147 -17.97 5.21 23.06
C GLU A 147 -16.98 4.42 22.19
N ASN A 148 -17.23 4.31 20.89
CA ASN A 148 -16.32 3.63 19.95
C ASN A 148 -15.03 4.41 19.79
N VAL A 149 -15.09 5.74 19.64
CA VAL A 149 -13.90 6.59 19.54
C VAL A 149 -13.09 6.52 20.84
N LYS A 150 -13.77 6.59 21.99
CA LYS A 150 -13.16 6.45 23.31
C LYS A 150 -12.45 5.10 23.45
N LEU A 151 -13.11 4.00 23.06
CA LEU A 151 -12.51 2.66 23.05
C LEU A 151 -11.22 2.65 22.22
N VAL A 152 -11.22 3.23 21.01
CA VAL A 152 -10.00 3.28 20.20
C VAL A 152 -8.89 4.07 20.88
N LEU A 153 -9.19 5.26 21.41
CA LEU A 153 -8.21 6.12 22.09
C LEU A 153 -7.59 5.43 23.31
N GLU A 154 -8.37 4.66 24.06
CA GLU A 154 -7.89 3.84 25.18
C GLU A 154 -6.96 2.72 24.70
N LYS A 155 -7.37 1.98 23.66
CA LYS A 155 -6.57 0.84 23.13
C LYS A 155 -5.24 1.27 22.54
N ILE A 156 -5.17 2.44 21.89
CA ILE A 156 -3.92 3.00 21.36
C ILE A 156 -3.13 3.80 22.41
N LYS A 157 -3.56 3.77 23.69
CA LYS A 157 -2.90 4.48 24.80
C LYS A 157 -2.68 5.97 24.52
N PHE A 158 -3.69 6.62 23.96
CA PHE A 158 -3.59 8.01 23.53
C PHE A 158 -3.09 8.95 24.65
N SER A 159 -3.46 8.67 25.90
CA SER A 159 -3.05 9.44 27.07
C SER A 159 -1.53 9.48 27.31
N GLU A 160 -0.79 8.45 26.89
CA GLU A 160 0.68 8.39 26.99
C GLU A 160 1.35 9.24 25.92
N HIS A 161 0.68 9.43 24.78
CA HIS A 161 1.24 10.07 23.60
C HIS A 161 0.84 11.53 23.48
N GLN A 162 -0.42 11.88 23.76
CA GLN A 162 -0.94 13.25 23.67
C GLN A 162 -0.74 13.88 22.27
N TRP A 163 -0.89 13.09 21.21
CA TRP A 163 -0.78 13.62 19.85
C TRP A 163 -1.87 14.65 19.57
N PRO A 164 -1.56 15.73 18.82
CA PRO A 164 -2.60 16.55 18.22
C PRO A 164 -3.53 15.68 17.38
N ILE A 165 -4.84 15.78 17.62
CA ILE A 165 -5.82 15.02 16.86
C ILE A 165 -6.32 15.87 15.68
N CYS A 166 -6.20 15.31 14.47
CA CYS A 166 -6.84 15.80 13.26
C CYS A 166 -8.03 14.90 12.96
N VAL A 167 -9.21 15.48 12.86
CA VAL A 167 -10.43 14.68 12.85
C VAL A 167 -11.38 15.18 11.77
N ASP A 168 -11.88 14.25 10.95
CA ASP A 168 -13.03 14.46 10.06
C ASP A 168 -14.24 13.69 10.62
N LEU A 169 -14.78 14.16 11.75
CA LEU A 169 -16.01 13.63 12.34
C LEU A 169 -17.21 14.33 11.69
N LYS A 170 -18.11 13.54 11.11
CA LYS A 170 -19.44 14.00 10.72
C LYS A 170 -20.43 13.53 11.78
N MET A 171 -20.44 14.22 12.92
CA MET A 171 -21.41 13.97 13.99
C MET A 171 -22.82 14.24 13.44
N VAL A 172 -23.53 13.18 13.08
CA VAL A 172 -24.94 13.27 12.70
C VAL A 172 -25.72 13.39 14.00
N ASN A 173 -26.21 14.58 14.31
CA ASN A 173 -27.19 14.75 15.39
C ASN A 173 -28.41 13.87 15.04
N PHE A 174 -28.75 12.94 15.93
CA PHE A 174 -30.02 12.21 15.91
C PHE A 174 -31.00 12.92 16.84
#